data_AF-A0A523RP51-F1
#
_entry.id   AF-A0A523RP51-F1
#
_cell.length_a   1.000
_cell.length_b   1.000
_cell.length_c   1.000
_cell.angle_alpha   90.00
_cell.angle_beta   90.00
_cell.angle_gamma   90.00
#
_symmetry.space_group_name_H-M   'P 1'
#
loop_
_entity.id
_entity.type
_entity.pdbx_description
1 polymer ?
#
loop_
_entity_poly.entity_id
_entity_poly.type
_entity_poly.pdbx_seq_one_letter_code
_entity_poly.pdbx_strand_id
1 'polypeptide(L)'
;MNNLKKAGVMALIATLTITMVLVPFTPLAQIQPVAAPEYATPEDVLMDIERYIDTQKEGGPLGSILASYKDSGYIPTTVAVNDAGEMATIVTVRTDSDVASLDEIIDVSWKVEIGAMTLAYGFVSSPEAVTAIENFDGIVTAFSDTLRRERTIGLEPRPGIFDAPPLTEPEAYAIIPEIGADLVWAAGYDGTGVRVGVIDTGTDFSSPDMVDAIDFGSDGLPTSYDPSGYGMGMNLYRVNLTVVNVTSWMDASSWNILSFTEGGKTYINTTTYQHNSGSPYISMGASLTDIDYFIDGYLTGWWGDEYPNQVNLTDYYYTMMRQPIEIPDPATISGGGEMNITMTGNSTVGTWKMVPYACNGYTGQRVFDPSMRIFVPTLVVNSTKLIIDWNTTRAWTDFWNMNIHPWYTGEWDFNTTAAWDYYNALGDWSFADDLAAGKYYQADGTSEHTNLWFDYPSDGLRLGLGILAHVSDPIWGGLVHGITPDGRQIGLMFDGDSHGTFVSAQIASRGVTQYPVGLNGTMEYLPGIAPASTIMGIKTVTYGAEFNAMLYSAGFDINETSGYWEWNWDSDHQMNITSNSRGWV
;
A
#
# COMPACT_ATOMS: atom_id res chain seq x y z
N MET A 1 -8.98 69.80 36.31
CA MET A 1 -9.01 68.50 35.59
C MET A 1 -10.36 67.83 35.84
N ASN A 2 -11.38 67.96 34.96
CA ASN A 2 -12.59 67.14 35.14
C ASN A 2 -13.61 67.05 33.98
N ASN A 3 -13.60 67.90 32.94
CA ASN A 3 -14.64 67.81 31.90
C ASN A 3 -14.10 67.33 30.53
N LEU A 4 -12.86 67.69 30.15
CA LEU A 4 -12.27 67.30 28.88
C LEU A 4 -11.96 65.79 28.76
N LYS A 5 -11.47 65.16 29.85
CA LYS A 5 -11.22 63.71 29.85
C LYS A 5 -12.51 62.89 29.87
N LYS A 6 -13.56 63.36 30.56
CA LYS A 6 -14.89 62.73 30.54
C LYS A 6 -15.56 62.87 29.18
N ALA A 7 -15.42 64.01 28.52
CA ALA A 7 -15.90 64.21 27.15
C ALA A 7 -15.14 63.30 26.15
N GLY A 8 -13.82 63.15 26.31
CA GLY A 8 -13.03 62.24 25.48
C GLY A 8 -13.43 60.77 25.66
N VAL A 9 -13.65 60.31 26.90
CA VAL A 9 -14.07 58.92 27.17
C VAL A 9 -15.51 58.67 26.71
N MET A 10 -16.43 59.61 26.91
CA MET A 10 -17.81 59.49 26.42
C MET A 10 -17.89 59.52 24.89
N ALA A 11 -17.03 60.32 24.23
CA ALA A 11 -16.91 60.30 22.77
C ALA A 11 -16.34 58.95 22.28
N LEU A 12 -15.37 58.37 22.98
CA LEU A 12 -14.81 57.06 22.63
C LEU A 12 -15.83 55.93 22.82
N ILE A 13 -16.58 55.94 23.92
CA ILE A 13 -17.65 54.96 24.19
C ILE A 13 -18.80 55.12 23.20
N ALA A 14 -19.22 56.36 22.89
CA ALA A 14 -20.22 56.60 21.87
C ALA A 14 -19.75 56.14 20.49
N THR A 15 -18.48 56.36 20.14
CA THR A 15 -17.91 55.90 18.86
C THR A 15 -17.85 54.38 18.81
N LEU A 16 -17.42 53.70 19.88
CA LEU A 16 -17.38 52.23 19.97
C LEU A 16 -18.79 51.61 19.95
N THR A 17 -19.76 52.22 20.63
CA THR A 17 -21.14 51.74 20.65
C THR A 17 -21.81 51.96 19.29
N ILE A 18 -21.50 53.07 18.61
CA ILE A 18 -21.98 53.33 17.24
C ILE A 18 -21.31 52.36 16.25
N THR A 19 -20.02 52.01 16.40
CA THR A 19 -19.38 51.01 15.53
C THR A 19 -19.86 49.58 15.79
N MET A 20 -20.29 49.25 17.01
CA MET A 20 -20.82 47.91 17.35
C MET A 20 -22.30 47.74 16.98
N VAL A 21 -23.08 48.83 16.93
CA VAL A 21 -24.50 48.82 16.50
C VAL A 21 -24.65 49.13 15.01
N LEU A 22 -23.68 49.82 14.40
CA LEU A 22 -23.51 49.99 12.96
C LEU A 22 -22.43 49.02 12.43
N VAL A 23 -22.46 47.74 12.83
CA VAL A 23 -22.18 46.67 11.87
C VAL A 23 -23.52 46.43 11.18
N PRO A 24 -23.88 47.23 10.15
CA PRO A 24 -25.18 47.15 9.56
C PRO A 24 -25.05 46.21 8.38
N PHE A 25 -25.50 44.97 8.52
CA PHE A 25 -25.94 44.22 7.35
C PHE A 25 -24.93 44.27 6.20
N THR A 26 -23.67 43.86 6.42
CA THR A 26 -22.93 43.32 5.27
C THR A 26 -23.90 42.32 4.66
N PRO A 27 -24.30 42.47 3.39
CA PRO A 27 -25.02 41.39 2.74
C PRO A 27 -24.19 40.15 3.06
N LEU A 28 -24.81 39.10 3.63
CA LEU A 28 -24.34 37.74 3.40
C LEU A 28 -23.86 37.77 1.96
N ALA A 29 -22.54 37.63 1.74
CA ALA A 29 -21.95 37.86 0.44
C ALA A 29 -22.91 37.19 -0.53
N GLN A 30 -23.63 38.00 -1.33
CA GLN A 30 -24.37 37.41 -2.42
C GLN A 30 -23.26 36.65 -3.12
N ILE A 31 -23.42 35.33 -3.18
CA ILE A 31 -22.58 34.47 -4.00
C ILE A 31 -22.65 35.17 -5.34
N GLN A 32 -21.65 36.02 -5.63
CA GLN A 32 -21.41 36.47 -6.98
C GLN A 32 -21.35 35.14 -7.69
N PRO A 33 -22.16 34.89 -8.74
CA PRO A 33 -21.95 33.70 -9.54
C PRO A 33 -20.46 33.75 -9.86
N VAL A 34 -19.69 32.85 -9.25
CA VAL A 34 -18.27 32.73 -9.53
C VAL A 34 -18.30 32.58 -11.03
N ALA A 35 -17.71 33.55 -11.75
CA ALA A 35 -17.61 33.42 -13.19
C ALA A 35 -17.10 32.00 -13.42
N ALA A 36 -17.82 31.21 -14.23
CA ALA A 36 -17.44 29.84 -14.47
C ALA A 36 -15.92 29.85 -14.72
N PRO A 37 -15.14 29.05 -13.97
CA PRO A 37 -13.69 29.14 -14.06
C PRO A 37 -13.33 29.10 -15.55
N GLU A 38 -12.52 30.06 -16.00
CA GLU A 38 -11.99 30.00 -17.36
C GLU A 38 -11.16 28.73 -17.43
N TYR A 39 -11.73 27.68 -18.01
CA TYR A 39 -11.01 26.43 -18.25
C TYR A 39 -9.91 26.75 -19.25
N ALA A 40 -8.66 26.44 -18.89
CA ALA A 40 -7.56 26.50 -19.84
C ALA A 40 -7.91 25.64 -21.05
N THR A 41 -7.76 26.18 -22.25
CA THR A 41 -7.90 25.37 -23.47
C THR A 41 -6.72 24.39 -23.56
N PRO A 42 -6.86 23.27 -24.28
CA PRO A 42 -5.72 22.39 -24.55
C PRO A 42 -4.52 23.15 -25.13
N GLU A 43 -4.76 24.16 -25.97
CA GLU A 43 -3.73 25.05 -26.49
C GLU A 43 -3.05 25.89 -25.41
N ASP A 44 -3.80 26.43 -24.44
CA ASP A 44 -3.21 27.19 -23.33
C ASP A 44 -2.31 26.30 -22.46
N VAL A 45 -2.75 25.06 -22.18
CA VAL A 45 -1.97 24.08 -21.42
C VAL A 45 -0.68 23.71 -22.17
N LEU A 46 -0.77 23.46 -23.48
CA LEU A 46 0.41 23.17 -24.31
C LEU A 46 1.37 24.35 -24.36
N MET A 47 0.87 25.58 -24.46
CA MET A 47 1.70 26.79 -24.41
C MET A 47 2.43 26.96 -23.08
N ASP A 48 1.79 26.64 -21.96
CA ASP A 48 2.41 26.67 -20.64
C ASP A 48 3.48 25.59 -20.48
N ILE A 49 3.27 24.40 -21.05
CA ILE A 49 4.27 23.33 -21.13
C ILE A 49 5.48 23.78 -21.97
N GLU A 50 5.25 24.35 -23.15
CA GLU A 50 6.33 24.87 -24.01
C GLU A 50 7.13 25.97 -23.31
N ARG A 51 6.44 26.88 -22.60
CA ARG A 51 7.10 27.90 -21.77
C ARG A 51 7.93 27.26 -20.67
N TYR A 52 7.41 26.24 -19.98
CA TYR A 52 8.17 25.52 -18.96
C TYR A 52 9.45 24.92 -19.54
N ILE A 53 9.36 24.24 -20.70
CA ILE A 53 10.53 23.69 -21.42
C ILE A 53 11.57 24.77 -21.68
N ASP A 54 11.14 25.96 -22.13
CA ASP A 54 12.06 27.07 -22.37
C ASP A 54 12.72 27.62 -21.10
N THR A 55 12.01 27.65 -19.97
CA THR A 55 12.58 28.11 -18.69
C THR A 55 13.65 27.17 -18.13
N GLN A 56 13.51 25.86 -18.33
CA GLN A 56 14.47 24.89 -17.77
C GLN A 56 15.81 24.90 -18.52
N LYS A 57 15.84 25.36 -19.78
CA LYS A 57 17.07 25.43 -20.59
C LYS A 57 18.18 26.31 -19.98
N GLU A 58 17.85 27.26 -19.10
CA GLU A 58 18.83 28.19 -18.52
C GLU A 58 19.63 27.59 -17.35
N GLY A 59 19.13 26.53 -16.70
CA GLY A 59 19.76 25.90 -15.52
C GLY A 59 20.60 24.65 -15.81
N GLY A 60 20.53 24.13 -17.04
CA GLY A 60 21.00 22.79 -17.38
C GLY A 60 19.98 21.71 -16.99
N PRO A 61 20.01 20.53 -17.63
CA PRO A 61 18.93 19.55 -17.47
C PRO A 61 19.00 18.78 -16.15
N LEU A 62 20.18 18.67 -15.51
CA LEU A 62 20.37 17.82 -14.35
C LEU A 62 19.95 18.49 -13.04
N GLY A 63 19.11 17.79 -12.27
CA GLY A 63 18.87 18.08 -10.86
C GLY A 63 20.14 17.91 -10.01
N SER A 64 20.17 18.56 -8.84
CA SER A 64 21.37 18.67 -8.00
C SER A 64 21.94 17.32 -7.54
N ILE A 65 21.10 16.33 -7.26
CA ILE A 65 21.53 15.00 -6.83
C ILE A 65 22.17 14.23 -7.98
N LEU A 66 21.58 14.26 -9.18
CA LEU A 66 22.18 13.63 -10.37
C LEU A 66 23.49 14.28 -10.74
N ALA A 67 23.58 15.62 -10.69
CA ALA A 67 24.83 16.33 -10.90
C ALA A 67 25.91 15.90 -9.89
N SER A 68 25.55 15.77 -8.60
CA SER A 68 26.45 15.27 -7.56
C SER A 68 26.86 13.81 -7.79
N TYR A 69 25.94 12.95 -8.21
CA TYR A 69 26.21 11.54 -8.50
C TYR A 69 27.14 11.39 -9.71
N LYS A 70 26.94 12.18 -10.76
CA LYS A 70 27.84 12.26 -11.92
C LYS A 70 29.29 12.60 -11.50
N ASP A 71 29.47 13.51 -10.55
CA ASP A 71 30.82 13.93 -10.13
C ASP A 71 31.48 12.97 -9.12
N SER A 72 30.67 12.31 -8.28
CA SER A 72 31.19 11.56 -7.11
C SER A 72 30.96 10.05 -7.13
N GLY A 73 30.02 9.57 -7.95
CA GLY A 73 29.51 8.19 -7.91
C GLY A 73 28.70 7.85 -6.64
N TYR A 74 28.43 8.82 -5.77
CA TYR A 74 27.71 8.58 -4.52
C TYR A 74 26.19 8.76 -4.67
N ILE A 75 25.43 7.75 -4.26
CA ILE A 75 23.96 7.79 -4.17
C ILE A 75 23.55 8.11 -2.73
N PRO A 76 22.86 9.24 -2.47
CA PRO A 76 22.31 9.52 -1.15
C PRO A 76 21.28 8.46 -0.72
N THR A 77 21.20 8.17 0.57
CA THR A 77 20.22 7.21 1.14
C THR A 77 18.76 7.65 0.96
N THR A 78 18.53 8.91 0.57
CA THR A 78 17.22 9.52 0.29
C THR A 78 16.75 9.29 -1.14
N VAL A 79 17.51 8.57 -1.95
CA VAL A 79 17.19 8.28 -3.35
C VAL A 79 16.70 6.83 -3.45
N ALA A 80 15.66 6.62 -4.26
CA ALA A 80 15.19 5.27 -4.55
C ALA A 80 16.19 4.53 -5.45
N VAL A 81 16.37 3.24 -5.20
CA VAL A 81 17.26 2.37 -5.97
C VAL A 81 16.58 1.05 -6.26
N ASN A 82 16.91 0.42 -7.39
CA ASN A 82 16.51 -0.95 -7.66
C ASN A 82 17.39 -1.97 -6.89
N ASP A 83 17.11 -3.25 -7.06
CA ASP A 83 17.86 -4.36 -6.45
C ASP A 83 19.34 -4.40 -6.87
N ALA A 84 19.68 -3.87 -8.05
CA ALA A 84 21.05 -3.74 -8.51
C ALA A 84 21.80 -2.54 -7.88
N GLY A 85 21.11 -1.71 -7.10
CA GLY A 85 21.65 -0.50 -6.49
C GLY A 85 21.74 0.70 -7.45
N GLU A 86 21.01 0.66 -8.56
CA GLU A 86 21.00 1.69 -9.59
C GLU A 86 20.01 2.81 -9.24
N MET A 87 20.32 4.04 -9.62
CA MET A 87 19.59 5.23 -9.19
C MET A 87 18.28 5.40 -9.97
N ALA A 88 17.14 5.38 -9.28
CA ALA A 88 15.86 5.75 -9.87
C ALA A 88 15.88 7.22 -10.33
N THR A 89 15.45 7.46 -11.56
CA THR A 89 15.60 8.73 -12.25
C THR A 89 14.39 9.00 -13.13
N ILE A 90 13.91 10.25 -13.09
CA ILE A 90 12.87 10.78 -13.97
C ILE A 90 13.54 11.67 -15.00
N VAL A 91 13.29 11.40 -16.27
CA VAL A 91 13.82 12.13 -17.41
C VAL A 91 12.67 12.66 -18.24
N THR A 92 12.73 13.94 -18.60
CA THR A 92 11.79 14.59 -19.49
C THR A 92 12.52 14.95 -20.77
N VAL A 93 12.05 14.44 -21.90
CA VAL A 93 12.57 14.72 -23.24
C VAL A 93 11.46 15.31 -24.11
N ARG A 94 11.81 16.04 -25.16
CA ARG A 94 10.82 16.53 -26.12
C ARG A 94 10.27 15.38 -26.96
N THR A 95 9.02 15.50 -27.43
CA THR A 95 8.40 14.46 -28.27
C THR A 95 9.00 14.32 -29.67
N ASP A 96 9.76 15.33 -30.14
CA ASP A 96 10.50 15.27 -31.41
C ASP A 96 11.88 14.60 -31.31
N SER A 97 12.29 14.17 -30.10
CA SER A 97 13.53 13.42 -29.85
C SER A 97 13.42 11.93 -30.13
N ASP A 98 14.57 11.26 -30.31
CA ASP A 98 14.64 9.80 -30.44
C ASP A 98 14.53 9.09 -29.08
N VAL A 99 13.33 9.11 -28.48
CA VAL A 99 13.05 8.54 -27.16
C VAL A 99 13.39 7.03 -27.06
N ALA A 100 13.41 6.31 -28.19
CA ALA A 100 13.80 4.90 -28.20
C ALA A 100 15.29 4.70 -27.85
N SER A 101 16.16 5.63 -28.29
CA SER A 101 17.59 5.59 -27.94
C SER A 101 17.86 5.85 -26.45
N LEU A 102 16.89 6.38 -25.69
CA LEU A 102 17.02 6.56 -24.24
C LEU A 102 17.10 5.21 -23.50
N ASP A 103 16.49 4.16 -24.06
CA ASP A 103 16.49 2.81 -23.48
C ASP A 103 17.88 2.14 -23.51
N GLU A 104 18.80 2.68 -24.31
CA GLU A 104 20.21 2.25 -24.30
C GLU A 104 21.02 2.90 -23.16
N ILE A 105 20.47 3.95 -22.54
CA ILE A 105 21.14 4.77 -21.52
C ILE A 105 20.53 4.53 -20.13
N ILE A 106 19.21 4.31 -20.08
CA ILE A 106 18.42 4.16 -18.86
C ILE A 106 17.66 2.84 -18.95
N ASP A 107 17.64 2.08 -17.85
CA ASP A 107 16.73 0.94 -17.73
C ASP A 107 15.31 1.47 -17.45
N VAL A 108 14.56 1.74 -18.52
CA VAL A 108 13.26 2.40 -18.44
C VAL A 108 12.20 1.43 -17.94
N SER A 109 11.52 1.84 -16.87
CA SER A 109 10.40 1.11 -16.28
C SER A 109 9.06 1.54 -16.87
N TRP A 110 8.84 2.84 -17.09
CA TRP A 110 7.65 3.34 -17.78
C TRP A 110 7.90 4.69 -18.46
N LYS A 111 7.08 5.00 -19.46
CA LYS A 111 7.07 6.27 -20.18
C LYS A 111 5.66 6.85 -20.25
N VAL A 112 5.53 8.15 -20.47
CA VAL A 112 4.27 8.79 -20.83
C VAL A 112 4.53 9.96 -21.76
N GLU A 113 3.73 10.07 -22.82
CA GLU A 113 3.72 11.25 -23.68
C GLU A 113 2.63 12.22 -23.23
N ILE A 114 3.01 13.46 -22.93
CA ILE A 114 2.11 14.53 -22.49
C ILE A 114 2.24 15.71 -23.47
N GLY A 115 1.75 15.49 -24.70
CA GLY A 115 1.68 16.48 -25.76
C GLY A 115 3.05 16.89 -26.33
N ALA A 116 3.77 17.78 -25.64
CA ALA A 116 5.05 18.33 -26.11
C ALA A 116 6.28 17.64 -25.49
N MET A 117 6.09 16.79 -24.49
CA MET A 117 7.16 16.07 -23.80
C MET A 117 6.82 14.61 -23.54
N THR A 118 7.85 13.78 -23.52
CA THR A 118 7.80 12.43 -23.01
C THR A 118 8.54 12.39 -21.67
N LEU A 119 7.85 11.94 -20.63
CA LEU A 119 8.48 11.59 -19.36
C LEU A 119 8.85 10.11 -19.42
N ALA A 120 10.04 9.78 -18.96
CA ALA A 120 10.53 8.42 -18.79
C ALA A 120 11.03 8.28 -17.36
N TYR A 121 10.58 7.22 -16.69
CA TYR A 121 11.09 6.80 -15.40
C TYR A 121 11.89 5.54 -15.56
N GLY A 122 13.09 5.50 -14.98
CA GLY A 122 13.93 4.33 -15.05
C GLY A 122 15.14 4.42 -14.12
N PHE A 123 16.06 3.47 -14.28
CA PHE A 123 17.23 3.34 -13.42
C PHE A 123 18.51 3.65 -14.17
N VAL A 124 19.36 4.45 -13.53
CA VAL A 124 20.65 4.88 -14.07
C VAL A 124 21.76 4.19 -13.31
N SER A 125 22.58 3.45 -14.05
CA SER A 125 23.56 2.51 -13.48
C SER A 125 24.92 3.14 -13.20
N SER A 126 25.25 4.28 -13.81
CA SER A 126 26.57 4.89 -13.66
C SER A 126 26.62 6.42 -13.89
N PRO A 127 27.68 7.10 -13.40
CA PRO A 127 27.99 8.49 -13.75
C PRO A 127 28.13 8.76 -15.26
N GLU A 128 28.62 7.78 -16.03
CA GLU A 128 28.72 7.88 -17.49
C GLU A 128 27.33 7.91 -18.14
N ALA A 129 26.39 7.11 -17.64
CA ALA A 129 25.00 7.16 -18.10
C ALA A 129 24.35 8.52 -17.79
N VAL A 130 24.59 9.11 -16.62
CA VAL A 130 24.14 10.49 -16.32
C VAL A 130 24.73 11.51 -17.30
N THR A 131 26.00 11.36 -17.67
CA THR A 131 26.64 12.22 -18.67
C THR A 131 26.00 12.03 -20.05
N ALA A 132 25.61 10.82 -20.41
CA ALA A 132 24.88 10.56 -21.65
C ALA A 132 23.49 11.20 -21.64
N ILE A 133 22.75 11.14 -20.51
CA ILE A 133 21.45 11.81 -20.33
C ILE A 133 21.58 13.33 -20.48
N GLU A 134 22.58 13.93 -19.82
CA GLU A 134 22.80 15.38 -19.89
C GLU A 134 23.06 15.88 -21.32
N ASN A 135 23.69 15.04 -22.17
CA ASN A 135 24.00 15.34 -23.56
C ASN A 135 22.97 14.78 -24.55
N PHE A 136 21.87 14.21 -24.07
CA PHE A 136 20.85 13.61 -24.91
C PHE A 136 20.10 14.69 -25.69
N ASP A 137 19.86 14.46 -26.99
CA ASP A 137 19.23 15.47 -27.85
C ASP A 137 17.76 15.68 -27.45
N GLY A 138 17.41 16.94 -27.16
CA GLY A 138 16.09 17.34 -26.68
C GLY A 138 15.76 16.94 -25.23
N ILE A 139 16.78 16.65 -24.40
CA ILE A 139 16.62 16.61 -22.94
C ILE A 139 16.08 17.95 -22.42
N VAL A 140 15.07 17.89 -21.54
CA VAL A 140 14.48 19.06 -20.86
C VAL A 140 14.94 19.08 -19.41
N THR A 141 14.66 18.01 -18.67
CA THR A 141 15.07 17.83 -17.28
C THR A 141 15.40 16.37 -17.01
N ALA A 142 16.28 16.13 -16.05
CA ALA A 142 16.51 14.83 -15.45
C ALA A 142 16.77 15.03 -13.95
N PHE A 143 16.07 14.30 -13.10
CA PHE A 143 16.26 14.37 -11.64
C PHE A 143 16.09 13.00 -11.00
N SER A 144 16.85 12.77 -9.93
CA SER A 144 16.75 11.54 -9.14
C SER A 144 15.38 11.44 -8.47
N ASP A 145 14.80 10.26 -8.47
CA ASP A 145 13.60 9.99 -7.69
C ASP A 145 13.97 9.89 -6.20
N THR A 146 13.46 10.84 -5.42
CA THR A 146 13.75 10.93 -3.99
C THR A 146 12.60 10.37 -3.18
N LEU A 147 12.97 9.66 -2.13
CA LEU A 147 12.06 9.16 -1.12
C LEU A 147 11.52 10.38 -0.37
N ARG A 148 10.21 10.44 -0.15
CA ARG A 148 9.65 11.39 0.82
C ARG A 148 10.20 11.07 2.22
N ARG A 149 10.10 12.02 3.16
CA ARG A 149 10.78 12.04 4.48
C ARG A 149 10.78 10.71 5.25
N GLU A 150 9.84 9.83 4.94
CA GLU A 150 9.64 8.45 5.37
C GLU A 150 10.86 7.52 5.28
N ARG A 151 11.96 7.85 4.58
CA ARG A 151 13.19 7.02 4.60
C ARG A 151 14.48 7.69 5.06
N THR A 152 14.55 9.02 5.21
CA THR A 152 15.84 9.68 5.48
C THR A 152 16.37 9.41 6.90
N ILE A 153 15.51 8.98 7.83
CA ILE A 153 15.92 8.87 9.24
C ILE A 153 15.39 7.64 9.98
N GLY A 154 14.51 6.81 9.39
CA GLY A 154 13.85 5.72 10.14
C GLY A 154 13.18 6.21 11.42
N LEU A 155 12.86 7.50 11.50
CA LEU A 155 12.35 8.18 12.68
C LEU A 155 11.29 9.16 12.17
N GLU A 156 10.12 8.63 11.81
CA GLU A 156 8.93 9.29 12.29
C GLU A 156 8.99 9.19 13.83
N PRO A 157 8.76 10.27 14.59
CA PRO A 157 8.51 10.10 16.00
C PRO A 157 7.39 9.06 16.09
N ARG A 158 7.53 8.04 16.96
CA ARG A 158 6.34 7.43 17.56
C ARG A 158 5.32 8.58 17.76
N PRO A 159 4.02 8.41 17.44
CA PRO A 159 3.04 9.19 18.19
C PRO A 159 3.45 8.92 19.62
N GLY A 160 4.04 9.92 20.27
CA GLY A 160 4.64 9.69 21.57
C GLY A 160 3.55 8.98 22.34
N ILE A 161 3.88 7.90 23.07
CA ILE A 161 3.03 7.61 24.21
C ILE A 161 3.06 8.94 24.97
N PHE A 162 1.98 9.69 24.81
CA PHE A 162 1.87 11.05 25.25
C PHE A 162 1.72 10.88 26.77
N ASP A 163 2.86 10.70 27.45
CA ASP A 163 2.94 10.68 28.92
C ASP A 163 2.42 12.00 29.51
N ALA A 164 2.27 13.03 28.66
CA ALA A 164 1.45 14.20 28.91
C ALA A 164 0.17 14.13 28.05
N PRO A 165 -1.04 14.20 28.65
CA PRO A 165 -2.28 14.23 27.87
C PRO A 165 -2.21 15.37 26.84
N PRO A 166 -2.75 15.18 25.62
CA PRO A 166 -2.79 16.24 24.62
C PRO A 166 -3.39 17.49 25.26
N LEU A 167 -2.69 18.63 25.18
CA LEU A 167 -3.21 19.89 25.74
C LEU A 167 -4.20 20.58 24.79
N THR A 168 -4.26 20.11 23.54
CA THR A 168 -5.12 20.58 22.46
C THR A 168 -5.38 19.43 21.51
N GLU A 169 -6.63 19.20 21.13
CA GLU A 169 -7.02 18.20 20.14
C GLU A 169 -7.68 18.89 18.93
N PRO A 170 -7.58 18.33 17.72
CA PRO A 170 -8.28 18.85 16.55
C PRO A 170 -9.81 18.79 16.77
N GLU A 171 -10.51 19.90 16.53
CA GLU A 171 -11.98 19.97 16.62
C GLU A 171 -12.64 19.43 15.33
N ALA A 172 -12.18 18.28 14.83
CA ALA A 172 -12.68 17.69 13.58
C ALA A 172 -14.20 17.42 13.65
N TYR A 173 -14.74 17.12 14.84
CA TYR A 173 -16.18 16.95 15.07
C TYR A 173 -17.00 18.23 14.85
N ALA A 174 -16.36 19.41 14.86
CA ALA A 174 -17.01 20.70 14.66
C ALA A 174 -16.83 21.25 13.23
N ILE A 175 -15.99 20.65 12.38
CA ILE A 175 -15.63 21.25 11.08
C ILE A 175 -16.80 21.33 10.10
N ILE A 176 -17.69 20.33 10.12
CA ILE A 176 -18.81 20.18 9.19
C ILE A 176 -19.73 21.41 9.18
N PRO A 177 -20.27 21.88 10.32
CA PRO A 177 -21.08 23.10 10.35
C PRO A 177 -20.27 24.36 10.06
N GLU A 178 -18.97 24.41 10.42
CA GLU A 178 -18.12 25.60 10.21
C GLU A 178 -17.85 25.87 8.72
N ILE A 179 -17.70 24.82 7.91
CA ILE A 179 -17.55 24.93 6.45
C ILE A 179 -18.89 24.89 5.70
N GLY A 180 -19.99 24.67 6.41
CA GLY A 180 -21.35 24.58 5.87
C GLY A 180 -21.62 23.33 5.03
N ALA A 181 -20.89 22.24 5.25
CA ALA A 181 -21.11 20.98 4.53
C ALA A 181 -22.51 20.41 4.81
N ASP A 182 -23.00 20.54 6.04
CA ASP A 182 -24.36 20.18 6.45
C ASP A 182 -25.45 20.91 5.65
N LEU A 183 -25.24 22.20 5.34
CA LEU A 183 -26.14 22.99 4.50
C LEU A 183 -26.16 22.48 3.06
N VAL A 184 -25.01 22.03 2.54
CA VAL A 184 -24.86 21.49 1.18
C VAL A 184 -25.50 20.09 1.08
N TRP A 185 -25.33 19.25 2.10
CA TRP A 185 -26.03 17.96 2.20
C TRP A 185 -27.54 18.13 2.27
N ALA A 186 -28.03 19.10 3.06
CA ALA A 186 -29.45 19.43 3.16
C ALA A 186 -30.04 19.91 1.82
N ALA A 187 -29.20 20.44 0.92
CA ALA A 187 -29.57 20.78 -0.45
C ALA A 187 -29.52 19.59 -1.44
N GLY A 188 -29.13 18.40 -0.98
CA GLY A 188 -29.08 17.17 -1.77
C GLY A 188 -27.71 16.88 -2.41
N TYR A 189 -26.64 17.53 -1.96
CA TYR A 189 -25.29 17.34 -2.47
C TYR A 189 -24.38 16.78 -1.37
N ASP A 190 -24.25 15.47 -1.28
CA ASP A 190 -23.46 14.74 -0.27
C ASP A 190 -22.25 14.00 -0.86
N GLY A 191 -21.95 14.23 -2.14
CA GLY A 191 -20.90 13.52 -2.87
C GLY A 191 -21.39 12.30 -3.64
N THR A 192 -22.69 11.99 -3.65
CA THR A 192 -23.23 10.87 -4.44
C THR A 192 -22.76 10.93 -5.90
N GLY A 193 -22.11 9.86 -6.36
CA GLY A 193 -21.58 9.73 -7.73
C GLY A 193 -20.25 10.43 -7.97
N VAL A 194 -19.65 11.04 -6.94
CA VAL A 194 -18.30 11.62 -7.00
C VAL A 194 -17.28 10.57 -6.58
N ARG A 195 -16.26 10.40 -7.42
CA ARG A 195 -15.10 9.53 -7.18
C ARG A 195 -13.87 10.39 -6.93
N VAL A 196 -13.16 10.15 -5.83
CA VAL A 196 -12.02 10.97 -5.40
C VAL A 196 -10.77 10.09 -5.29
N GLY A 197 -9.71 10.44 -6.03
CA GLY A 197 -8.38 9.86 -5.88
C GLY A 197 -7.61 10.57 -4.79
N VAL A 198 -7.14 9.85 -3.77
CA VAL A 198 -6.32 10.39 -2.68
C VAL A 198 -4.90 9.89 -2.85
N ILE A 199 -4.03 10.77 -3.37
CA ILE A 199 -2.60 10.51 -3.56
C ILE A 199 -1.87 10.94 -2.28
N ASP A 200 -1.61 9.98 -1.41
CA ASP A 200 -0.98 10.23 -0.11
C ASP A 200 -0.25 8.95 0.37
N THR A 201 -0.25 8.64 1.67
CA THR A 201 0.46 7.47 2.23
C THR A 201 -0.30 6.15 2.08
N GLY A 202 -1.49 6.19 1.47
CA GLY A 202 -2.43 5.09 1.31
C GLY A 202 -3.79 5.42 1.94
N THR A 203 -4.69 4.44 2.06
CA THR A 203 -5.91 4.58 2.85
C THR A 203 -6.25 3.25 3.50
N ASP A 204 -6.48 3.26 4.81
CA ASP A 204 -6.97 2.10 5.54
C ASP A 204 -8.51 2.09 5.55
N PHE A 205 -9.08 1.18 4.75
CA PHE A 205 -10.52 0.97 4.64
C PHE A 205 -11.08 0.00 5.68
N SER A 206 -10.24 -0.54 6.59
CA SER A 206 -10.70 -1.43 7.67
C SER A 206 -11.47 -0.70 8.78
N SER A 207 -11.48 0.64 8.76
CA SER A 207 -12.35 1.44 9.63
C SER A 207 -13.82 1.27 9.22
N PRO A 208 -14.77 1.09 10.17
CA PRO A 208 -16.19 1.00 9.84
C PRO A 208 -16.73 2.25 9.11
N ASP A 209 -16.13 3.41 9.34
CA ASP A 209 -16.50 4.65 8.67
C ASP A 209 -15.96 4.76 7.24
N MET A 210 -15.02 3.90 6.84
CA MET A 210 -14.38 3.90 5.52
C MET A 210 -14.72 2.68 4.67
N VAL A 211 -15.20 1.58 5.27
CA VAL A 211 -15.49 0.30 4.60
C VAL A 211 -16.36 0.46 3.34
N ASP A 212 -17.34 1.37 3.38
CA ASP A 212 -18.28 1.64 2.28
C ASP A 212 -17.86 2.83 1.40
N ALA A 213 -16.66 3.36 1.60
CA ALA A 213 -16.08 4.45 0.81
C ALA A 213 -15.17 3.96 -0.31
N ILE A 214 -14.94 2.65 -0.45
CA ILE A 214 -14.06 2.09 -1.48
C ILE A 214 -14.63 2.35 -2.87
N ASP A 215 -13.77 2.83 -3.76
CA ASP A 215 -14.06 2.94 -5.18
C ASP A 215 -13.74 1.63 -5.91
N PHE A 216 -14.64 1.17 -6.78
CA PHE A 216 -14.52 -0.08 -7.53
C PHE A 216 -14.56 0.17 -9.04
N GLY A 217 -13.75 -0.59 -9.78
CA GLY A 217 -13.76 -0.63 -11.24
C GLY A 217 -14.87 -1.54 -11.77
N SER A 218 -15.05 -1.57 -13.10
CA SER A 218 -16.06 -2.42 -13.74
C SER A 218 -15.72 -3.91 -13.67
N ASP A 219 -14.46 -4.24 -13.39
CA ASP A 219 -13.93 -5.58 -13.15
C ASP A 219 -14.25 -6.13 -11.74
N GLY A 220 -14.82 -5.30 -10.85
CA GLY A 220 -15.10 -5.66 -9.46
C GLY A 220 -13.88 -5.59 -8.53
N LEU A 221 -12.76 -5.02 -8.98
CA LEU A 221 -11.60 -4.73 -8.13
C LEU A 221 -11.68 -3.31 -7.55
N PRO A 222 -11.16 -3.09 -6.33
CA PRO A 222 -10.93 -1.74 -5.86
C PRO A 222 -9.98 -1.01 -6.80
N THR A 223 -10.30 0.21 -7.20
CA THR A 223 -9.43 1.00 -8.07
C THR A 223 -8.19 1.53 -7.34
N SER A 224 -8.07 1.30 -6.03
CA SER A 224 -6.91 1.74 -5.25
C SER A 224 -5.60 1.16 -5.79
N TYR A 225 -4.52 1.94 -5.68
CA TYR A 225 -3.26 1.66 -6.37
C TYR A 225 -2.03 1.84 -5.48
N ASP A 226 -1.08 0.92 -5.56
CA ASP A 226 0.26 1.05 -4.99
C ASP A 226 1.33 1.04 -6.10
N PRO A 227 1.72 2.22 -6.62
CA PRO A 227 2.81 2.37 -7.58
C PRO A 227 4.19 1.99 -7.03
N SER A 228 4.36 1.87 -5.71
CA SER A 228 5.65 1.52 -5.10
C SER A 228 5.96 0.01 -5.14
N GLY A 229 4.93 -0.81 -5.31
CA GLY A 229 5.05 -2.27 -5.23
C GLY A 229 5.22 -2.83 -3.82
N TYR A 230 5.26 -1.99 -2.79
CA TYR A 230 5.49 -2.43 -1.41
C TYR A 230 4.33 -3.23 -0.81
N GLY A 231 3.13 -3.02 -1.34
CA GLY A 231 1.94 -3.79 -1.03
C GLY A 231 1.89 -5.18 -1.66
N MET A 232 2.91 -5.59 -2.43
CA MET A 232 2.92 -6.89 -3.09
C MET A 232 3.22 -8.01 -2.10
N GLY A 233 2.27 -8.95 -2.01
CA GLY A 233 2.38 -10.22 -1.34
C GLY A 233 2.64 -11.38 -2.29
N MET A 234 3.34 -12.41 -1.80
CA MET A 234 3.77 -13.56 -2.60
C MET A 234 3.12 -14.85 -2.12
N ASN A 235 2.74 -15.72 -3.05
CA ASN A 235 2.18 -17.05 -2.85
C ASN A 235 2.77 -18.04 -3.87
N LEU A 236 4.08 -18.25 -3.79
CA LEU A 236 4.81 -18.89 -4.89
C LEU A 236 4.66 -20.41 -4.95
N TYR A 237 4.41 -21.06 -3.82
CA TYR A 237 4.45 -22.52 -3.77
C TYR A 237 3.14 -23.14 -4.21
N ARG A 238 3.27 -24.26 -4.93
CA ARG A 238 2.14 -25.04 -5.42
C ARG A 238 2.06 -26.35 -4.66
N VAL A 239 0.86 -26.65 -4.14
CA VAL A 239 0.57 -27.92 -3.50
C VAL A 239 -0.36 -28.74 -4.38
N ASN A 240 0.03 -30.00 -4.59
CA ASN A 240 -0.76 -30.99 -5.31
C ASN A 240 -1.00 -32.19 -4.41
N LEU A 241 -2.28 -32.55 -4.27
CA LEU A 241 -2.77 -33.56 -3.33
C LEU A 241 -2.81 -34.97 -3.92
N THR A 242 -2.71 -35.09 -5.24
CA THR A 242 -2.71 -36.36 -5.97
C THR A 242 -1.51 -36.46 -6.89
N VAL A 243 -0.32 -36.49 -6.30
CA VAL A 243 0.92 -36.68 -7.06
C VAL A 243 1.07 -38.16 -7.39
N VAL A 244 0.79 -38.55 -8.64
CA VAL A 244 0.94 -39.94 -9.12
C VAL A 244 2.41 -40.37 -9.15
N ASN A 245 3.33 -39.43 -9.40
CA ASN A 245 4.78 -39.66 -9.37
C ASN A 245 5.46 -38.49 -8.62
N VAL A 246 5.82 -38.74 -7.36
CA VAL A 246 6.44 -37.75 -6.46
C VAL A 246 7.73 -37.20 -7.04
N THR A 247 8.58 -38.06 -7.60
CA THR A 247 9.86 -37.65 -8.19
C THR A 247 9.66 -36.67 -9.34
N SER A 248 8.78 -36.99 -10.29
CA SER A 248 8.51 -36.09 -11.43
C SER A 248 7.86 -34.77 -11.02
N TRP A 249 7.05 -34.75 -9.97
CA TRP A 249 6.47 -33.51 -9.43
C TRP A 249 7.54 -32.62 -8.80
N MET A 250 8.40 -33.18 -7.95
CA MET A 250 9.47 -32.41 -7.32
C MET A 250 10.52 -31.94 -8.34
N ASP A 251 10.84 -32.75 -9.35
CA ASP A 251 11.78 -32.38 -10.42
C ASP A 251 11.23 -31.29 -11.35
N ALA A 252 9.91 -31.12 -11.43
CA ALA A 252 9.29 -30.14 -12.31
C ALA A 252 9.48 -28.69 -11.82
N SER A 253 9.65 -28.46 -10.52
CA SER A 253 9.86 -27.13 -9.95
C SER A 253 10.29 -27.19 -8.49
N SER A 254 11.23 -26.33 -8.09
CA SER A 254 11.60 -26.11 -6.68
C SER A 254 10.49 -25.46 -5.85
N TRP A 255 9.43 -24.96 -6.48
CA TRP A 255 8.26 -24.35 -5.84
C TRP A 255 7.16 -25.35 -5.52
N ASN A 256 7.36 -26.62 -5.83
CA ASN A 256 6.37 -27.66 -5.58
C ASN A 256 6.54 -28.22 -4.17
N ILE A 257 5.46 -28.21 -3.38
CA ILE A 257 5.42 -28.79 -2.03
C ILE A 257 4.54 -30.03 -2.03
N LEU A 258 4.88 -30.99 -1.15
CA LEU A 258 4.07 -32.18 -0.89
C LEU A 258 3.04 -31.92 0.22
N SER A 259 1.88 -32.54 0.08
CA SER A 259 0.88 -32.64 1.14
C SER A 259 0.81 -34.05 1.70
N PHE A 260 0.19 -34.21 2.87
CA PHE A 260 -0.19 -35.51 3.40
C PHE A 260 -1.58 -35.46 4.03
N THR A 261 -2.15 -36.64 4.30
CA THR A 261 -3.44 -36.78 4.99
C THR A 261 -3.22 -37.57 6.28
N GLU A 262 -3.71 -37.02 7.39
CA GLU A 262 -3.67 -37.65 8.70
C GLU A 262 -4.97 -37.34 9.44
N GLY A 263 -5.55 -38.33 10.12
CA GLY A 263 -6.79 -38.12 10.87
C GLY A 263 -8.01 -37.66 10.05
N GLY A 264 -7.99 -37.83 8.72
CA GLY A 264 -9.04 -37.34 7.81
C GLY A 264 -8.89 -35.88 7.40
N LYS A 265 -7.80 -35.21 7.79
CA LYS A 265 -7.45 -33.83 7.43
C LYS A 265 -6.27 -33.82 6.48
N THR A 266 -6.16 -32.78 5.65
CA THR A 266 -5.07 -32.61 4.68
C THR A 266 -4.14 -31.50 5.11
N TYR A 267 -2.84 -31.75 5.07
CA TYR A 267 -1.82 -30.83 5.54
C TYR A 267 -0.78 -30.57 4.47
N ILE A 268 -0.24 -29.34 4.46
CA ILE A 268 0.98 -29.00 3.73
C ILE A 268 2.18 -29.50 4.53
N ASN A 269 3.07 -30.25 3.89
CA ASN A 269 4.28 -30.72 4.55
C ASN A 269 5.37 -29.65 4.56
N THR A 270 5.28 -28.74 5.52
CA THR A 270 6.28 -27.69 5.80
C THR A 270 7.63 -28.26 6.28
N THR A 271 7.68 -29.49 6.79
CA THR A 271 8.94 -30.11 7.25
C THR A 271 9.88 -30.50 6.11
N THR A 272 9.37 -30.49 4.86
CA THR A 272 10.18 -30.76 3.66
C THR A 272 10.90 -29.54 3.11
N TYR A 273 10.68 -28.36 3.71
CA TYR A 273 11.41 -27.14 3.39
C TYR A 273 12.90 -27.35 3.65
N GLN A 274 13.71 -27.28 2.59
CA GLN A 274 15.16 -27.34 2.77
C GLN A 274 15.65 -25.96 3.21
N HIS A 275 16.51 -25.96 4.22
CA HIS A 275 17.19 -24.76 4.69
C HIS A 275 17.92 -24.06 3.51
N ASN A 276 17.70 -22.75 3.36
CA ASN A 276 18.22 -21.92 2.26
C ASN A 276 17.78 -22.36 0.84
N SER A 277 16.81 -23.27 0.72
CA SER A 277 16.26 -23.71 -0.56
C SER A 277 14.88 -24.35 -0.41
N GLY A 278 13.82 -23.53 -0.52
CA GLY A 278 12.45 -24.04 -0.59
C GLY A 278 11.58 -23.76 0.64
N SER A 279 11.97 -22.82 1.50
CA SER A 279 11.09 -22.24 2.50
C SER A 279 10.35 -21.02 1.95
N PRO A 280 9.09 -20.77 2.39
CA PRO A 280 8.27 -19.64 1.96
C PRO A 280 9.06 -18.33 1.81
N TYR A 281 8.88 -17.65 0.68
CA TYR A 281 9.49 -16.34 0.48
C TYR A 281 8.62 -15.25 1.10
N ILE A 282 9.30 -14.29 1.71
CA ILE A 282 8.73 -13.00 2.08
C ILE A 282 9.14 -11.95 1.06
N SER A 283 8.20 -11.06 0.74
CA SER A 283 8.51 -9.82 0.02
C SER A 283 9.27 -8.86 0.95
N MET A 284 10.35 -8.27 0.45
CA MET A 284 11.15 -7.24 1.12
C MET A 284 11.07 -5.91 0.35
N GLY A 285 9.90 -5.59 -0.20
CA GLY A 285 9.65 -4.43 -1.05
C GLY A 285 10.00 -4.72 -2.51
N ALA A 286 11.28 -4.68 -2.86
CA ALA A 286 11.75 -4.93 -4.23
C ALA A 286 12.37 -6.32 -4.45
N SER A 287 12.69 -7.04 -3.37
CA SER A 287 13.36 -8.35 -3.44
C SER A 287 12.60 -9.44 -2.68
N LEU A 288 12.94 -10.70 -2.98
CA LEU A 288 12.45 -11.87 -2.27
C LEU A 288 13.51 -12.40 -1.31
N THR A 289 13.12 -12.72 -0.09
CA THR A 289 13.99 -13.41 0.87
C THR A 289 13.31 -14.66 1.41
N ASP A 290 14.07 -15.76 1.50
CA ASP A 290 13.62 -17.00 2.13
C ASP A 290 13.39 -16.75 3.63
N ILE A 291 12.22 -17.14 4.16
CA ILE A 291 11.86 -16.84 5.55
C ILE A 291 12.81 -17.47 6.57
N ASP A 292 13.32 -18.67 6.31
CA ASP A 292 14.26 -19.31 7.23
C ASP A 292 15.60 -18.58 7.21
N TYR A 293 16.10 -18.20 6.03
CA TYR A 293 17.29 -17.36 5.93
C TYR A 293 17.13 -16.04 6.69
N PHE A 294 15.95 -15.42 6.56
CA PHE A 294 15.63 -14.19 7.26
C PHE A 294 15.63 -14.39 8.78
N ILE A 295 14.86 -15.35 9.30
CA ILE A 295 14.72 -15.59 10.74
C ILE A 295 16.05 -16.07 11.36
N ASP A 296 16.77 -16.97 10.70
CA ASP A 296 18.04 -17.51 11.21
C ASP A 296 19.11 -16.45 11.37
N GLY A 297 19.16 -15.44 10.49
CA GLY A 297 20.08 -14.31 10.64
C GLY A 297 19.95 -13.63 12.02
N TYR A 298 18.73 -13.54 12.54
CA TYR A 298 18.45 -12.97 13.86
C TYR A 298 18.62 -14.00 14.98
N LEU A 299 18.26 -15.26 14.75
CA LEU A 299 18.44 -16.32 15.73
C LEU A 299 19.92 -16.69 15.95
N THR A 300 20.81 -16.49 14.97
CA THR A 300 22.21 -16.97 15.03
C THR A 300 23.27 -15.86 14.96
N GLY A 301 22.99 -14.72 14.32
CA GLY A 301 24.04 -13.80 13.85
C GLY A 301 24.12 -12.44 14.55
N TRP A 302 22.99 -11.83 14.95
CA TRP A 302 22.99 -10.45 15.45
C TRP A 302 23.29 -10.31 16.95
N TRP A 303 23.01 -11.33 17.75
CA TRP A 303 23.14 -11.28 19.21
C TRP A 303 24.19 -12.24 19.78
N GLY A 304 24.74 -13.16 18.98
CA GLY A 304 25.69 -14.18 19.46
C GLY A 304 25.15 -14.95 20.68
N ASP A 305 26.04 -15.29 21.62
CA ASP A 305 25.71 -16.00 22.87
C ASP A 305 25.00 -15.12 23.93
N GLU A 306 24.75 -13.83 23.64
CA GLU A 306 24.14 -12.88 24.60
C GLU A 306 22.60 -12.94 24.61
N TYR A 307 21.99 -13.71 23.70
CA TYR A 307 20.53 -13.83 23.63
C TYR A 307 19.99 -14.84 24.67
N PRO A 308 19.14 -14.43 25.62
CA PRO A 308 18.54 -15.37 26.55
C PRO A 308 17.70 -16.40 25.78
N ASN A 309 17.88 -17.68 26.10
CA ASN A 309 17.02 -18.79 25.66
C ASN A 309 17.11 -19.15 24.16
N GLN A 310 18.16 -18.69 23.47
CA GLN A 310 18.36 -18.86 22.02
C GLN A 310 18.11 -20.29 21.52
N VAL A 311 18.60 -21.32 22.24
CA VAL A 311 18.41 -22.73 21.86
C VAL A 311 16.93 -23.12 21.87
N ASN A 312 16.20 -22.80 22.93
CA ASN A 312 14.78 -23.19 23.06
C ASN A 312 13.86 -22.33 22.20
N LEU A 313 14.22 -21.06 21.98
CA LEU A 313 13.55 -20.19 21.00
C LEU A 313 13.71 -20.74 19.57
N THR A 314 14.93 -21.15 19.22
CA THR A 314 15.23 -21.78 17.92
C THR A 314 14.48 -23.10 17.79
N ASP A 315 14.49 -23.95 18.82
CA ASP A 315 13.73 -25.20 18.83
C ASP A 315 12.23 -24.95 18.63
N TYR A 316 11.66 -23.95 19.32
CA TYR A 316 10.26 -23.57 19.15
C TYR A 316 9.94 -23.13 17.71
N TYR A 317 10.79 -22.32 17.09
CA TYR A 317 10.63 -21.93 15.69
C TYR A 317 10.55 -23.15 14.77
N TYR A 318 11.52 -24.07 14.90
CA TYR A 318 11.62 -25.23 14.01
C TYR A 318 10.57 -26.32 14.28
N THR A 319 10.04 -26.41 15.50
CA THR A 319 9.07 -27.45 15.88
C THR A 319 7.62 -26.98 15.79
N MET A 320 7.32 -25.74 16.20
CA MET A 320 5.96 -25.21 16.27
C MET A 320 5.65 -24.21 15.17
N MET A 321 6.50 -23.19 14.95
CA MET A 321 6.20 -22.18 13.93
C MET A 321 6.23 -22.77 12.52
N ARG A 322 7.11 -23.74 12.27
CA ARG A 322 7.23 -24.49 11.00
C ARG A 322 6.39 -25.77 10.96
N GLN A 323 5.43 -25.98 11.86
CA GLN A 323 4.63 -27.20 11.85
C GLN A 323 3.72 -27.29 10.60
N PRO A 324 3.29 -28.51 10.20
CA PRO A 324 2.37 -28.68 9.07
C PRO A 324 1.07 -27.89 9.26
N ILE A 325 0.64 -27.22 8.19
CA ILE A 325 -0.57 -26.38 8.20
C ILE A 325 -1.69 -27.12 7.48
N GLU A 326 -2.86 -27.21 8.10
CA GLU A 326 -4.06 -27.81 7.53
C GLU A 326 -4.59 -26.93 6.39
N ILE A 327 -4.95 -27.56 5.28
CA ILE A 327 -5.61 -26.93 4.13
C ILE A 327 -6.99 -27.54 3.91
N PRO A 328 -7.95 -26.79 3.34
CA PRO A 328 -9.29 -27.28 3.16
C PRO A 328 -9.31 -28.50 2.22
N ASP A 329 -10.21 -29.45 2.51
CA ASP A 329 -10.35 -30.68 1.71
C ASP A 329 -10.64 -30.31 0.25
N PRO A 330 -9.79 -30.69 -0.70
CA PRO A 330 -9.99 -30.39 -2.11
C PRO A 330 -11.29 -30.95 -2.70
N ALA A 331 -11.84 -32.03 -2.13
CA ALA A 331 -13.14 -32.55 -2.57
C ALA A 331 -14.29 -31.55 -2.32
N THR A 332 -14.08 -30.59 -1.41
CA THR A 332 -15.07 -29.56 -1.05
C THR A 332 -14.94 -28.27 -1.86
N ILE A 333 -13.88 -28.13 -2.67
CA ILE A 333 -13.55 -26.92 -3.43
C ILE A 333 -13.85 -27.15 -4.91
N SER A 334 -15.12 -27.04 -5.29
CA SER A 334 -15.54 -27.13 -6.69
C SER A 334 -15.27 -25.80 -7.42
N GLY A 335 -14.32 -25.71 -8.35
CA GLY A 335 -14.29 -24.52 -9.23
C GLY A 335 -13.18 -24.29 -10.27
N GLY A 336 -11.89 -24.60 -10.04
CA GLY A 336 -10.83 -24.12 -10.96
C GLY A 336 -10.40 -25.07 -12.09
N GLY A 337 -9.74 -24.51 -13.11
CA GLY A 337 -9.39 -25.10 -14.39
C GLY A 337 -8.28 -26.17 -14.39
N GLU A 338 -8.13 -26.79 -15.56
CA GLU A 338 -7.41 -28.05 -15.82
C GLU A 338 -5.88 -27.91 -15.83
N MET A 339 -5.16 -28.77 -15.08
CA MET A 339 -3.77 -29.10 -15.42
C MET A 339 -3.73 -30.43 -16.19
N ASN A 340 -3.59 -30.37 -17.51
CA ASN A 340 -3.39 -31.53 -18.37
C ASN A 340 -1.91 -31.97 -18.34
N ILE A 341 -1.54 -32.89 -17.45
CA ILE A 341 -0.23 -33.56 -17.50
C ILE A 341 -0.31 -34.74 -18.48
N THR A 342 0.25 -34.58 -19.67
CA THR A 342 0.44 -35.69 -20.62
C THR A 342 1.79 -36.36 -20.35
N MET A 343 1.79 -37.56 -19.78
CA MET A 343 3.00 -38.39 -19.70
C MET A 343 3.12 -39.26 -20.96
N THR A 344 4.24 -39.12 -21.68
CA THR A 344 4.57 -39.98 -22.82
C THR A 344 5.22 -41.26 -22.28
N GLY A 345 4.46 -42.35 -22.17
CA GLY A 345 4.99 -43.62 -21.64
C GLY A 345 3.93 -44.65 -21.22
N ASN A 346 3.24 -45.22 -22.21
CA ASN A 346 2.44 -46.44 -22.23
C ASN A 346 1.74 -46.95 -20.94
N SER A 347 0.81 -46.17 -20.38
CA SER A 347 -0.57 -46.62 -20.08
C SER A 347 -1.45 -45.42 -19.66
N THR A 348 -2.54 -45.19 -20.38
CA THR A 348 -3.63 -44.24 -20.06
C THR A 348 -4.63 -44.98 -19.12
N VAL A 349 -5.43 -44.42 -18.21
CA VAL A 349 -6.25 -43.20 -18.23
C VAL A 349 -6.66 -42.84 -16.79
N GLY A 350 -6.48 -41.57 -16.42
CA GLY A 350 -7.17 -40.96 -15.29
C GLY A 350 -7.04 -39.45 -15.38
N THR A 351 -8.05 -38.77 -15.90
CA THR A 351 -8.17 -37.31 -15.83
C THR A 351 -8.58 -36.96 -14.40
N TRP A 352 -7.61 -36.58 -13.56
CA TRP A 352 -7.89 -36.15 -12.20
C TRP A 352 -8.03 -34.62 -12.19
N LYS A 353 -9.23 -34.16 -11.82
CA LYS A 353 -9.61 -32.75 -11.78
C LYS A 353 -9.15 -32.14 -10.47
N MET A 354 -8.02 -31.45 -10.43
CA MET A 354 -7.63 -30.67 -9.24
C MET A 354 -6.92 -29.39 -9.64
N VAL A 355 -7.32 -28.29 -9.01
CA VAL A 355 -6.66 -26.99 -9.11
C VAL A 355 -5.49 -27.02 -8.14
N PRO A 356 -4.25 -26.71 -8.55
CA PRO A 356 -3.18 -26.55 -7.58
C PRO A 356 -3.54 -25.40 -6.63
N TYR A 357 -3.36 -25.62 -5.33
CA TYR A 357 -3.37 -24.53 -4.36
C TYR A 357 -2.08 -23.75 -4.55
N ALA A 358 -2.16 -22.43 -4.60
CA ALA A 358 -1.00 -21.60 -4.34
C ALA A 358 -1.01 -21.29 -2.84
N CYS A 359 -0.02 -21.79 -2.12
CA CYS A 359 -0.02 -21.74 -0.66
C CYS A 359 1.33 -21.29 -0.14
N ASN A 360 1.31 -20.68 1.03
CA ASN A 360 2.50 -20.43 1.83
C ASN A 360 3.54 -19.57 1.12
N GLY A 361 3.15 -18.34 0.80
CA GLY A 361 4.06 -17.21 1.03
C GLY A 361 3.50 -16.32 2.14
N TYR A 362 4.42 -15.60 2.79
CA TYR A 362 4.09 -14.71 3.89
C TYR A 362 4.07 -13.29 3.36
N THR A 363 2.95 -12.59 3.51
CA THR A 363 2.92 -11.15 3.21
C THR A 363 3.47 -10.39 4.41
N GLY A 364 4.70 -9.91 4.26
CA GLY A 364 5.38 -9.09 5.25
C GLY A 364 5.09 -7.62 4.99
N GLN A 365 4.31 -6.96 5.86
CA GLN A 365 4.21 -5.50 5.81
C GLN A 365 5.00 -4.87 6.96
N ARG A 366 5.88 -3.92 6.63
CA ARG A 366 6.60 -3.09 7.60
C ARG A 366 5.63 -2.02 8.09
N VAL A 367 5.23 -2.10 9.35
CA VAL A 367 4.30 -1.15 9.97
C VAL A 367 5.06 -0.42 11.09
N PHE A 368 5.47 0.80 10.76
CA PHE A 368 6.13 1.81 11.61
C PHE A 368 7.47 1.44 12.27
N ASP A 369 8.33 2.45 12.45
CA ASP A 369 9.55 2.33 13.26
C ASP A 369 9.20 2.51 14.75
N PRO A 370 9.66 1.62 15.66
CA PRO A 370 10.56 0.50 15.40
C PRO A 370 9.84 -0.66 14.70
N SER A 371 10.44 -1.07 13.58
CA SER A 371 9.93 -1.90 12.47
C SER A 371 9.08 -3.10 12.90
N MET A 372 7.80 -2.90 13.18
CA MET A 372 6.91 -4.04 13.37
C MET A 372 6.69 -4.73 12.04
N ARG A 373 6.77 -6.06 12.05
CA ARG A 373 6.46 -6.88 10.88
C ARG A 373 5.20 -7.66 11.15
N ILE A 374 4.30 -7.67 10.19
CA ILE A 374 3.15 -8.56 10.20
C ILE A 374 3.49 -9.74 9.31
N PHE A 375 3.26 -10.95 9.80
CA PHE A 375 3.45 -12.19 9.04
C PHE A 375 2.09 -12.83 8.84
N VAL A 376 1.69 -12.95 7.58
CA VAL A 376 0.35 -13.42 7.23
C VAL A 376 0.49 -14.68 6.38
N PRO A 377 0.26 -15.87 6.95
CA PRO A 377 0.12 -17.07 6.15
C PRO A 377 -1.08 -16.92 5.22
N THR A 378 -0.85 -17.16 3.93
CA THR A 378 -1.88 -17.01 2.91
C THR A 378 -2.05 -18.27 2.07
N LEU A 379 -3.29 -18.48 1.63
CA LEU A 379 -3.67 -19.58 0.75
C LEU A 379 -4.59 -19.02 -0.35
N VAL A 380 -4.20 -19.20 -1.61
CA VAL A 380 -5.04 -18.89 -2.76
C VAL A 380 -5.68 -20.16 -3.31
N VAL A 381 -7.00 -20.12 -3.42
CA VAL A 381 -7.85 -21.23 -3.86
C VAL A 381 -8.63 -20.81 -5.11
N ASN A 382 -8.70 -21.70 -6.10
CA ASN A 382 -9.37 -21.45 -7.39
C ASN A 382 -8.90 -20.19 -8.12
N SER A 383 -7.69 -19.71 -7.84
CA SER A 383 -7.12 -18.46 -8.40
C SER A 383 -7.89 -17.17 -8.09
N THR A 384 -8.95 -17.22 -7.27
CA THR A 384 -9.82 -16.06 -7.04
C THR A 384 -10.07 -15.78 -5.56
N LYS A 385 -9.80 -16.75 -4.68
CA LYS A 385 -10.04 -16.62 -3.23
C LYS A 385 -8.73 -16.63 -2.47
N LEU A 386 -8.47 -15.54 -1.77
CA LEU A 386 -7.41 -15.43 -0.78
C LEU A 386 -7.98 -15.78 0.60
N ILE A 387 -7.36 -16.73 1.28
CA ILE A 387 -7.66 -17.10 2.66
C ILE A 387 -6.46 -16.70 3.49
N ILE A 388 -6.72 -16.01 4.59
CA ILE A 388 -5.74 -15.65 5.61
C ILE A 388 -6.07 -16.45 6.86
N ASP A 389 -5.07 -17.16 7.38
CA ASP A 389 -5.16 -17.76 8.71
C ASP A 389 -4.81 -16.69 9.74
N TRP A 390 -5.84 -16.04 10.29
CA TRP A 390 -5.66 -14.92 11.22
C TRP A 390 -5.13 -15.37 12.58
N ASN A 391 -5.48 -16.57 13.03
CA ASN A 391 -5.01 -17.10 14.31
C ASN A 391 -3.50 -17.34 14.24
N THR A 392 -3.03 -17.98 13.17
CA THR A 392 -1.61 -18.19 12.89
C THR A 392 -0.90 -16.89 12.53
N THR A 393 -1.58 -15.93 11.87
CA THR A 393 -1.06 -14.56 11.65
C THR A 393 -0.69 -13.89 12.97
N ARG A 394 -1.57 -13.99 13.98
CA ARG A 394 -1.30 -13.46 15.31
C ARG A 394 -0.10 -14.14 15.95
N ALA A 395 -0.06 -15.48 15.93
CA ALA A 395 1.04 -16.25 16.50
C ALA A 395 2.41 -15.85 15.91
N TRP A 396 2.51 -15.74 14.58
CA TRP A 396 3.75 -15.34 13.90
C TRP A 396 4.14 -13.89 14.16
N THR A 397 3.17 -12.98 14.10
CA THR A 397 3.39 -11.56 14.28
C THR A 397 3.88 -11.26 15.71
N ASP A 398 3.26 -11.86 16.73
CA ASP A 398 3.69 -11.73 18.12
C ASP A 398 5.05 -12.40 18.32
N PHE A 399 5.26 -13.59 17.76
CA PHE A 399 6.52 -14.33 17.89
C PHE A 399 7.71 -13.48 17.41
N TRP A 400 7.60 -12.88 16.22
CA TRP A 400 8.64 -11.99 15.70
C TRP A 400 8.79 -10.73 16.56
N ASN A 401 7.70 -9.98 16.74
CA ASN A 401 7.79 -8.64 17.32
C ASN A 401 8.17 -8.67 18.81
N MET A 402 7.81 -9.71 19.56
CA MET A 402 8.03 -9.79 21.01
C MET A 402 9.29 -10.58 21.41
N ASN A 403 9.86 -11.38 20.49
CA ASN A 403 10.94 -12.31 20.85
C ASN A 403 12.13 -12.33 19.90
N ILE A 404 12.02 -11.78 18.69
CA ILE A 404 13.13 -11.74 17.72
C ILE A 404 13.53 -10.29 17.41
N HIS A 405 12.55 -9.40 17.29
CA HIS A 405 12.77 -8.04 16.85
C HIS A 405 13.66 -7.23 17.80
N PRO A 406 14.72 -6.54 17.32
CA PRO A 406 15.80 -6.01 18.16
C PRO A 406 15.40 -5.04 19.28
N TRP A 407 14.26 -4.36 19.13
CA TRP A 407 13.81 -3.32 20.04
C TRP A 407 12.85 -3.81 21.14
N TYR A 408 12.40 -5.07 21.03
CA TYR A 408 11.37 -5.67 21.90
C TYR A 408 11.77 -7.09 22.32
N THR A 409 13.07 -7.41 22.29
CA THR A 409 13.57 -8.76 22.52
C THR A 409 13.33 -9.24 23.96
N GLY A 410 12.97 -10.52 24.10
CA GLY A 410 12.96 -11.21 25.40
C GLY A 410 11.71 -11.00 26.25
N GLU A 411 10.56 -10.70 25.64
CA GLU A 411 9.30 -10.62 26.39
C GLU A 411 8.92 -11.96 27.04
N TRP A 412 9.25 -13.08 26.37
CA TRP A 412 9.00 -14.43 26.88
C TRP A 412 10.27 -15.23 27.16
N ASP A 413 10.23 -16.03 28.23
CA ASP A 413 11.27 -17.01 28.57
C ASP A 413 10.93 -18.41 28.01
N PHE A 414 11.60 -18.77 26.90
CA PHE A 414 11.44 -20.06 26.23
C PHE A 414 12.04 -21.26 26.98
N ASN A 415 12.70 -21.06 28.13
CA ASN A 415 13.06 -22.17 29.03
C ASN A 415 11.88 -22.63 29.91
N THR A 416 10.78 -21.88 29.90
CA THR A 416 9.55 -22.22 30.61
C THR A 416 8.46 -22.62 29.62
N THR A 417 7.47 -23.40 30.08
CA THR A 417 6.34 -23.76 29.20
C THR A 417 5.42 -22.58 28.91
N ALA A 418 5.49 -21.48 29.69
CA ALA A 418 4.57 -20.35 29.54
C ALA A 418 4.61 -19.72 28.13
N ALA A 419 5.81 -19.60 27.55
CA ALA A 419 5.97 -19.10 26.18
C ALA A 419 5.31 -20.05 25.17
N TRP A 420 5.56 -21.36 25.30
CA TRP A 420 4.97 -22.38 24.44
C TRP A 420 3.44 -22.42 24.57
N ASP A 421 2.93 -22.40 25.80
CA ASP A 421 1.50 -22.43 26.09
C ASP A 421 0.78 -21.19 25.51
N TYR A 422 1.42 -20.02 25.53
CA TYR A 422 0.89 -18.80 24.92
C TYR A 422 0.73 -18.93 23.40
N TYR A 423 1.81 -19.23 22.67
CA TYR A 423 1.77 -19.28 21.21
C TYR A 423 0.95 -20.48 20.70
N ASN A 424 0.95 -21.62 21.41
CA ASN A 424 0.11 -22.77 21.08
C ASN A 424 -1.38 -22.51 21.28
N ALA A 425 -1.74 -21.52 22.13
CA ALA A 425 -3.12 -21.10 22.29
C ALA A 425 -3.56 -20.07 21.24
N LEU A 426 -2.61 -19.43 20.55
CA LEU A 426 -2.90 -18.42 19.51
C LEU A 426 -3.15 -19.05 18.14
N GLY A 427 -2.23 -19.90 17.67
CA GLY A 427 -2.31 -20.52 16.35
C GLY A 427 -3.08 -21.83 16.38
N ASP A 428 -3.83 -22.11 15.32
CA ASP A 428 -4.44 -23.42 15.04
C ASP A 428 -3.87 -24.08 13.79
N TRP A 429 -3.05 -23.34 13.01
CA TRP A 429 -2.39 -23.79 11.79
C TRP A 429 -3.38 -24.43 10.82
N SER A 430 -4.53 -23.77 10.59
CA SER A 430 -5.57 -24.28 9.71
C SER A 430 -6.16 -23.18 8.84
N PHE A 431 -6.13 -23.38 7.54
CA PHE A 431 -6.94 -22.59 6.60
C PHE A 431 -8.33 -23.17 6.41
N ALA A 432 -8.56 -24.42 6.85
CA ALA A 432 -9.77 -25.16 6.55
C ALA A 432 -10.99 -24.63 7.32
N ASP A 433 -10.78 -24.26 8.58
CA ASP A 433 -11.82 -23.69 9.44
C ASP A 433 -12.10 -22.23 9.11
N ASP A 434 -11.09 -21.43 8.73
CA ASP A 434 -11.31 -20.07 8.23
C ASP A 434 -12.16 -20.07 6.95
N LEU A 435 -11.86 -20.97 6.01
CA LEU A 435 -12.70 -21.14 4.82
C LEU A 435 -14.12 -21.59 5.20
N ALA A 436 -14.25 -22.54 6.13
CA ALA A 436 -15.55 -23.03 6.60
C ALA A 436 -16.36 -21.94 7.33
N ALA A 437 -15.69 -21.00 7.99
CA ALA A 437 -16.27 -19.82 8.62
C ALA A 437 -16.62 -18.71 7.62
N GLY A 438 -16.29 -18.87 6.34
CA GLY A 438 -16.54 -17.88 5.30
C GLY A 438 -15.56 -16.71 5.31
N LYS A 439 -14.40 -16.84 5.96
CA LYS A 439 -13.36 -15.80 5.99
C LYS A 439 -12.45 -15.94 4.77
N TYR A 440 -12.89 -15.41 3.65
CA TYR A 440 -12.09 -15.35 2.43
C TYR A 440 -12.27 -14.00 1.75
N TYR A 441 -11.27 -13.65 0.95
CA TYR A 441 -11.20 -12.41 0.22
C TYR A 441 -11.17 -12.69 -1.27
N GLN A 442 -11.85 -11.87 -2.05
CA GLN A 442 -11.90 -11.99 -3.50
C GLN A 442 -12.28 -10.66 -4.13
N ALA A 443 -11.86 -10.50 -5.38
CA ALA A 443 -12.19 -9.38 -6.23
C ALA A 443 -13.60 -9.54 -6.83
N ASP A 444 -14.64 -9.10 -6.13
CA ASP A 444 -16.03 -9.24 -6.60
C ASP A 444 -16.92 -7.99 -6.43
N GLY A 445 -16.32 -6.84 -6.14
CA GLY A 445 -17.02 -5.57 -5.90
C GLY A 445 -17.65 -5.44 -4.51
N THR A 446 -17.46 -6.42 -3.62
CA THR A 446 -17.98 -6.38 -2.24
C THR A 446 -16.88 -5.92 -1.29
N SER A 447 -17.10 -4.82 -0.57
CA SER A 447 -16.15 -4.27 0.41
C SER A 447 -15.74 -5.31 1.47
N GLU A 448 -16.68 -6.12 1.97
CA GLU A 448 -16.39 -7.19 2.93
C GLU A 448 -15.43 -8.25 2.39
N HIS A 449 -15.42 -8.51 1.09
CA HIS A 449 -14.55 -9.50 0.45
C HIS A 449 -13.23 -8.90 -0.06
N THR A 450 -13.08 -7.58 -0.10
CA THR A 450 -11.82 -6.94 -0.53
C THR A 450 -11.05 -6.29 0.61
N ASN A 451 -11.73 -5.96 1.72
CA ASN A 451 -11.12 -5.42 2.92
C ASN A 451 -10.44 -6.51 3.74
N LEU A 452 -9.16 -6.34 4.04
CA LEU A 452 -8.36 -7.34 4.73
C LEU A 452 -8.18 -6.94 6.20
N TRP A 453 -9.08 -7.36 7.07
CA TRP A 453 -8.94 -7.13 8.51
C TRP A 453 -9.55 -8.25 9.34
N PHE A 454 -9.12 -8.32 10.60
CA PHE A 454 -9.68 -9.23 11.57
C PHE A 454 -9.70 -8.60 12.97
N ASP A 455 -10.79 -8.84 13.67
CA ASP A 455 -11.02 -8.39 15.04
C ASP A 455 -10.94 -9.61 15.96
N TYR A 456 -9.90 -9.66 16.79
CA TYR A 456 -9.62 -10.78 17.69
C TYR A 456 -10.56 -10.71 18.90
N PRO A 457 -11.51 -11.64 19.03
CA PRO A 457 -12.56 -11.52 20.05
C PRO A 457 -12.05 -11.61 21.49
N SER A 458 -10.87 -12.19 21.69
CA SER A 458 -10.30 -12.49 23.00
C SER A 458 -9.76 -11.27 23.73
N ASP A 459 -9.24 -10.28 23.00
CA ASP A 459 -8.56 -9.11 23.54
C ASP A 459 -9.03 -7.78 22.93
N GLY A 460 -9.89 -7.83 21.89
CA GLY A 460 -10.39 -6.66 21.20
C GLY A 460 -9.34 -5.98 20.31
N LEU A 461 -8.24 -6.67 19.99
CA LEU A 461 -7.27 -6.18 19.02
C LEU A 461 -7.83 -6.33 17.61
N ARG A 462 -7.71 -5.28 16.80
CA ARG A 462 -7.97 -5.35 15.36
C ARG A 462 -6.65 -5.29 14.60
N LEU A 463 -6.48 -6.21 13.66
CA LEU A 463 -5.37 -6.21 12.71
C LEU A 463 -5.93 -5.94 11.32
N GLY A 464 -5.45 -4.88 10.68
CA GLY A 464 -5.77 -4.53 9.30
C GLY A 464 -4.54 -4.66 8.41
N LEU A 465 -4.74 -5.23 7.22
CA LEU A 465 -3.79 -5.29 6.11
C LEU A 465 -4.23 -4.36 4.96
N GLY A 466 -5.25 -3.53 5.21
CA GLY A 466 -5.85 -2.62 4.24
C GLY A 466 -6.79 -3.34 3.29
N ILE A 467 -6.52 -3.28 1.98
CA ILE A 467 -7.41 -3.80 0.94
C ILE A 467 -6.67 -4.55 -0.16
N LEU A 468 -7.38 -5.41 -0.91
CA LEU A 468 -6.95 -5.81 -2.24
C LEU A 468 -6.87 -4.58 -3.15
N ALA A 469 -5.79 -4.45 -3.90
CA ALA A 469 -5.52 -3.27 -4.71
C ALA A 469 -4.74 -3.64 -5.98
N HIS A 470 -4.67 -2.69 -6.92
CA HIS A 470 -3.70 -2.75 -8.01
C HIS A 470 -2.32 -2.40 -7.45
N VAL A 471 -1.30 -3.18 -7.77
CA VAL A 471 0.06 -2.98 -7.24
C VAL A 471 1.07 -3.17 -8.35
N SER A 472 1.99 -2.21 -8.51
CA SER A 472 3.10 -2.36 -9.46
C SER A 472 3.98 -3.54 -9.04
N ASP A 473 4.36 -4.43 -9.96
CA ASP A 473 5.26 -5.54 -9.67
C ASP A 473 6.73 -5.13 -9.86
N PRO A 474 7.52 -4.94 -8.78
CA PRO A 474 8.93 -4.58 -8.89
C PRO A 474 9.84 -5.77 -9.21
N ILE A 475 9.35 -7.02 -9.14
CA ILE A 475 10.16 -8.24 -9.28
C ILE A 475 10.12 -8.77 -10.72
N TRP A 476 8.92 -8.99 -11.26
CA TRP A 476 8.75 -9.52 -12.62
C TRP A 476 8.25 -8.47 -13.61
N GLY A 477 7.88 -7.28 -13.13
CA GLY A 477 7.31 -6.20 -13.96
C GLY A 477 5.81 -6.38 -14.23
N GLY A 478 5.15 -5.27 -14.54
CA GLY A 478 3.71 -5.24 -14.84
C GLY A 478 2.84 -4.84 -13.64
N LEU A 479 1.53 -5.08 -13.75
CA LEU A 479 0.53 -4.70 -12.76
C LEU A 479 -0.15 -5.93 -12.15
N VAL A 480 -0.12 -6.06 -10.82
CA VAL A 480 -0.88 -7.07 -10.08
C VAL A 480 -2.27 -6.51 -9.78
N HIS A 481 -3.30 -7.11 -10.38
CA HIS A 481 -4.70 -6.72 -10.21
C HIS A 481 -5.37 -7.48 -9.06
N GLY A 482 -5.05 -7.14 -7.81
CA GLY A 482 -5.59 -7.82 -6.62
C GLY A 482 -5.03 -9.22 -6.41
N ILE A 483 -5.48 -10.23 -7.17
CA ILE A 483 -4.94 -11.60 -7.12
C ILE A 483 -4.62 -12.03 -8.55
N THR A 484 -3.40 -12.49 -8.82
CA THR A 484 -3.06 -12.94 -10.18
C THR A 484 -3.88 -14.17 -10.57
N PRO A 485 -4.17 -14.38 -11.87
CA PRO A 485 -4.90 -15.56 -12.34
C PRO A 485 -4.23 -16.90 -12.00
N ASP A 486 -2.93 -16.91 -11.71
CA ASP A 486 -2.22 -18.10 -11.23
C ASP A 486 -2.12 -18.21 -9.70
N GLY A 487 -2.66 -17.23 -8.98
CA GLY A 487 -2.72 -17.15 -7.52
C GLY A 487 -1.38 -16.90 -6.83
N ARG A 488 -0.33 -16.57 -7.59
CA ARG A 488 1.03 -16.45 -7.05
C ARG A 488 1.38 -15.10 -6.49
N GLN A 489 0.69 -14.05 -6.89
CA GLN A 489 0.91 -12.71 -6.38
C GLN A 489 -0.42 -12.14 -5.94
N ILE A 490 -0.36 -11.38 -4.84
CA ILE A 490 -1.48 -10.64 -4.30
C ILE A 490 -1.07 -9.18 -4.11
N GLY A 491 -1.85 -8.28 -4.67
CA GLY A 491 -1.69 -6.84 -4.53
C GLY A 491 -2.51 -6.35 -3.36
N LEU A 492 -1.83 -5.84 -2.34
CA LEU A 492 -2.45 -5.25 -1.16
C LEU A 492 -2.14 -3.76 -1.11
N MET A 493 -2.99 -2.96 -0.48
CA MET A 493 -2.65 -1.58 -0.14
C MET A 493 -3.06 -1.29 1.29
N PHE A 494 -2.11 -0.79 2.06
CA PHE A 494 -2.33 -0.30 3.42
C PHE A 494 -1.55 1.00 3.65
N ASP A 495 -2.17 1.85 4.45
CA ASP A 495 -1.64 3.14 4.85
C ASP A 495 -0.60 3.01 5.95
N GLY A 496 0.67 3.11 5.55
CA GLY A 496 1.81 2.99 6.46
C GLY A 496 2.08 4.21 7.33
N ASP A 497 1.36 5.31 7.18
CA ASP A 497 1.58 6.58 7.89
C ASP A 497 0.30 7.11 8.58
N SER A 498 -0.87 6.58 8.25
CA SER A 498 -2.22 7.03 8.65
C SER A 498 -2.68 8.37 8.08
N HIS A 499 -1.76 9.18 7.53
CA HIS A 499 -2.08 10.50 7.02
C HIS A 499 -3.06 10.47 5.86
N GLY A 500 -2.86 9.59 4.87
CA GLY A 500 -3.79 9.40 3.78
C GLY A 500 -5.17 8.91 4.24
N THR A 501 -5.22 8.05 5.27
CA THR A 501 -6.48 7.64 5.92
C THR A 501 -7.20 8.83 6.54
N PHE A 502 -6.50 9.76 7.19
CA PHE A 502 -7.12 10.96 7.73
C PHE A 502 -7.68 11.87 6.63
N VAL A 503 -6.95 12.05 5.53
CA VAL A 503 -7.42 12.81 4.37
C VAL A 503 -8.68 12.16 3.78
N SER A 504 -8.63 10.85 3.52
CA SER A 504 -9.76 10.08 3.01
C SER A 504 -10.98 10.12 3.93
N ALA A 505 -10.78 10.03 5.25
CA ALA A 505 -11.85 10.11 6.24
C ALA A 505 -12.48 11.51 6.29
N GLN A 506 -11.68 12.58 6.21
CA GLN A 506 -12.21 13.94 6.12
C GLN A 506 -13.06 14.14 4.87
N ILE A 507 -12.79 13.42 3.79
CA ILE A 507 -13.58 13.50 2.56
C ILE A 507 -14.83 12.63 2.67
N ALA A 508 -14.67 11.32 2.90
CA ALA A 508 -15.72 10.34 2.62
C ALA A 508 -16.17 9.51 3.84
N SER A 509 -15.71 9.81 5.06
CA SER A 509 -16.16 9.09 6.24
C SER A 509 -17.69 9.05 6.31
N ARG A 510 -18.24 7.85 6.51
CA ARG A 510 -19.68 7.64 6.64
C ARG A 510 -20.23 8.17 7.96
N GLY A 511 -19.38 8.40 8.96
CA GLY A 511 -19.81 8.88 10.28
C GLY A 511 -20.79 7.92 10.95
N VAL A 512 -20.55 6.61 10.85
CA VAL A 512 -21.44 5.56 11.40
C VAL A 512 -20.98 5.06 12.76
N THR A 513 -19.76 5.40 13.15
CA THR A 513 -19.13 5.05 14.44
C THR A 513 -18.90 6.31 15.29
N GLN A 514 -19.08 6.18 16.59
CA GLN A 514 -18.71 7.24 17.54
C GLN A 514 -17.27 7.06 18.02
N TYR A 515 -16.53 8.15 18.05
CA TYR A 515 -15.15 8.19 18.54
C TYR A 515 -15.04 9.11 19.75
N PRO A 516 -14.24 8.77 20.77
CA PRO A 516 -13.95 9.67 21.87
C PRO A 516 -13.07 10.81 21.35
N VAL A 517 -13.61 12.01 21.29
CA VAL A 517 -12.93 13.23 20.83
C VAL A 517 -13.03 14.36 21.85
N GLY A 518 -12.07 15.28 21.77
CA GLY A 518 -11.91 16.37 22.72
C GLY A 518 -11.26 15.89 24.02
N LEU A 519 -10.69 16.84 24.76
CA LEU A 519 -9.97 16.59 26.02
C LEU A 519 -10.78 15.86 27.11
N ASN A 520 -12.12 15.78 26.94
CA ASN A 520 -13.04 15.11 27.85
C ASN A 520 -13.48 13.72 27.34
N GLY A 521 -13.03 13.27 26.16
CA GLY A 521 -13.39 11.98 25.56
C GLY A 521 -14.87 11.88 25.18
N THR A 522 -15.44 12.95 24.63
CA THR A 522 -16.86 12.98 24.25
C THR A 522 -17.05 12.11 23.01
N MET A 523 -18.07 11.25 23.01
CA MET A 523 -18.34 10.35 21.88
C MET A 523 -19.07 11.12 20.78
N GLU A 524 -18.39 11.37 19.66
CA GLU A 524 -18.93 12.09 18.50
C GLU A 524 -18.83 11.27 17.22
N TYR A 525 -19.75 11.50 16.29
CA TYR A 525 -19.63 10.99 14.92
C TYR A 525 -18.77 11.93 14.10
N LEU A 526 -17.94 11.37 13.22
CA LEU A 526 -17.00 12.13 12.40
C LEU A 526 -17.28 11.91 10.90
N PRO A 527 -18.43 12.38 10.36
CA PRO A 527 -18.69 12.27 8.93
C PRO A 527 -17.72 13.13 8.12
N GLY A 528 -17.38 12.65 6.92
CA GLY A 528 -16.59 13.41 5.95
C GLY A 528 -17.41 14.50 5.29
N ILE A 529 -16.76 15.40 4.54
CA ILE A 529 -17.37 16.53 3.81
C ILE A 529 -18.31 16.05 2.69
N ALA A 530 -18.01 14.91 2.09
CA ALA A 530 -18.74 14.26 1.00
C ALA A 530 -19.00 12.79 1.38
N PRO A 531 -19.85 12.53 2.40
CA PRO A 531 -19.99 11.20 3.00
C PRO A 531 -20.64 10.16 2.08
N ALA A 532 -21.07 10.51 0.87
CA ALA A 532 -21.56 9.57 -0.14
C ALA A 532 -20.61 9.40 -1.34
N SER A 533 -19.43 10.05 -1.34
CA SER A 533 -18.40 9.86 -2.38
C SER A 533 -17.66 8.54 -2.20
N THR A 534 -16.96 8.09 -3.24
CA THR A 534 -16.01 6.97 -3.18
C THR A 534 -14.58 7.48 -3.22
N ILE A 535 -13.66 6.68 -2.67
CA ILE A 535 -12.24 6.94 -2.53
C ILE A 535 -11.45 5.85 -3.24
N MET A 536 -10.58 6.29 -4.14
CA MET A 536 -9.41 5.53 -4.56
C MET A 536 -8.24 5.98 -3.69
N GLY A 537 -7.77 5.14 -2.79
CA GLY A 537 -6.52 5.41 -2.08
C GLY A 537 -5.35 5.10 -3.00
N ILE A 538 -4.34 5.98 -3.04
CA ILE A 538 -3.09 5.73 -3.77
C ILE A 538 -1.92 5.95 -2.84
N LYS A 539 -1.05 4.95 -2.74
CA LYS A 539 0.14 4.99 -1.89
C LYS A 539 1.35 5.56 -2.63
N THR A 540 1.88 6.67 -2.13
CA THR A 540 3.03 7.35 -2.73
C THR A 540 4.15 7.54 -1.71
N VAL A 541 5.31 7.00 -2.03
CA VAL A 541 6.52 7.04 -1.16
C VAL A 541 7.69 7.76 -1.83
N THR A 542 7.59 8.02 -3.14
CA THR A 542 8.58 8.74 -3.96
C THR A 542 7.89 9.72 -4.92
N TYR A 543 8.65 10.60 -5.56
CA TYR A 543 8.11 11.48 -6.60
C TYR A 543 7.73 10.70 -7.87
N GLY A 544 8.51 9.67 -8.23
CA GLY A 544 8.19 8.79 -9.36
C GLY A 544 6.86 8.06 -9.14
N ALA A 545 6.64 7.57 -7.93
CA ALA A 545 5.37 6.98 -7.52
C ALA A 545 4.21 7.98 -7.55
N GLU A 546 4.46 9.25 -7.19
CA GLU A 546 3.46 10.33 -7.27
C GLU A 546 3.06 10.66 -8.72
N PHE A 547 4.02 10.75 -9.65
CA PHE A 547 3.68 10.92 -11.07
C PHE A 547 2.88 9.73 -11.60
N ASN A 548 3.28 8.51 -11.26
CA ASN A 548 2.57 7.31 -11.65
C ASN A 548 1.13 7.30 -11.07
N ALA A 549 0.97 7.67 -9.81
CA ALA A 549 -0.33 7.84 -9.15
C ALA A 549 -1.22 8.87 -9.87
N MET A 550 -0.65 10.01 -10.29
CA MET A 550 -1.37 11.04 -11.03
C MET A 550 -1.86 10.52 -12.37
N LEU A 551 -1.00 9.84 -13.13
CA LEU A 551 -1.35 9.24 -14.42
C LEU A 551 -2.50 8.23 -14.25
N TYR A 552 -2.38 7.34 -13.28
CA TYR A 552 -3.40 6.36 -12.96
C TYR A 552 -4.72 7.07 -12.62
N SER A 553 -4.77 7.94 -11.61
CA SER A 553 -6.03 8.63 -11.24
C SER A 553 -6.66 9.48 -12.37
N ALA A 554 -5.87 9.91 -13.36
CA ALA A 554 -6.33 10.65 -14.52
C ALA A 554 -6.93 9.76 -15.64
N GLY A 555 -6.84 8.43 -15.51
CA GLY A 555 -7.34 7.45 -16.47
C GLY A 555 -6.32 7.05 -17.55
N PHE A 556 -5.02 7.13 -17.25
CA PHE A 556 -4.01 6.49 -18.10
C PHE A 556 -3.92 5.01 -17.75
N ASP A 557 -3.73 4.17 -18.75
CA ASP A 557 -3.49 2.74 -18.62
C ASP A 557 -2.07 2.42 -19.08
N ILE A 558 -1.37 1.53 -18.37
CA ILE A 558 -0.05 1.08 -18.79
C ILE A 558 -0.19 0.04 -19.91
N ASN A 559 0.40 0.33 -21.06
CA ASN A 559 0.56 -0.63 -22.14
C ASN A 559 1.81 -1.46 -21.88
N GLU A 560 1.62 -2.67 -21.35
CA GLU A 560 2.72 -3.58 -20.97
C GLU A 560 3.63 -3.97 -22.16
N THR A 561 3.17 -3.81 -23.41
CA THR A 561 4.00 -4.12 -24.59
C THR A 561 4.91 -2.95 -24.96
N SER A 562 4.42 -1.72 -24.88
CA SER A 562 5.18 -0.52 -25.25
C SER A 562 5.94 0.09 -24.07
N GLY A 563 5.52 -0.19 -22.83
CA GLY A 563 5.99 0.48 -21.61
C GLY A 563 5.44 1.90 -21.44
N TYR A 564 4.46 2.30 -22.26
CA TYR A 564 3.85 3.63 -22.18
C TYR A 564 2.57 3.60 -21.35
N TRP A 565 2.41 4.60 -20.50
CA TRP A 565 1.10 5.05 -20.05
C TRP A 565 0.42 5.75 -21.22
N GLU A 566 -0.75 5.24 -21.58
CA GLU A 566 -1.59 5.74 -22.67
C GLU A 566 -2.91 6.18 -22.07
N TRP A 567 -3.37 7.38 -22.43
CA TRP A 567 -4.64 7.88 -21.91
C TRP A 567 -5.81 7.10 -22.49
N ASN A 568 -6.68 6.60 -21.62
CA ASN A 568 -7.88 5.89 -22.00
C ASN A 568 -9.11 6.62 -21.44
N TRP A 569 -9.96 7.13 -22.34
CA TRP A 569 -11.19 7.82 -21.97
C TRP A 569 -12.18 6.94 -21.19
N ASP A 570 -12.17 5.64 -21.44
CA ASP A 570 -13.06 4.67 -20.80
C ASP A 570 -12.35 3.95 -19.63
N SER A 571 -11.27 4.53 -19.10
CA SER A 571 -10.51 3.94 -17.99
C SER A 571 -11.35 3.91 -16.71
N ASP A 572 -11.47 2.73 -16.11
CA ASP A 572 -12.28 2.52 -14.91
C ASP A 572 -11.72 3.22 -13.68
N HIS A 573 -10.42 3.54 -13.65
CA HIS A 573 -9.74 4.26 -12.58
C HIS A 573 -9.61 5.77 -12.85
N GLN A 574 -10.37 6.32 -13.80
CA GLN A 574 -10.50 7.77 -13.91
C GLN A 574 -11.32 8.34 -12.74
N MET A 575 -10.69 9.23 -11.96
CA MET A 575 -11.32 9.94 -10.83
C MET A 575 -11.89 11.29 -11.27
N ASN A 576 -12.93 11.76 -10.58
CA ASN A 576 -13.48 13.10 -10.84
C ASN A 576 -12.61 14.20 -10.25
N ILE A 577 -11.99 13.90 -9.10
CA ILE A 577 -11.14 14.79 -8.34
C ILE A 577 -9.93 13.97 -7.88
N THR A 578 -8.74 14.52 -8.04
CA THR A 578 -7.54 14.00 -7.39
C THR A 578 -7.15 14.98 -6.31
N SER A 579 -6.79 14.48 -5.12
CA SER A 579 -6.43 15.27 -3.96
C SER A 579 -5.18 14.69 -3.31
N ASN A 580 -4.41 15.57 -2.67
CA ASN A 580 -3.43 15.21 -1.66
C ASN A 580 -3.72 16.01 -0.37
N SER A 581 -2.99 15.74 0.70
CA SER A 581 -3.05 16.46 1.98
C SER A 581 -2.80 17.98 1.93
N ARG A 582 -2.42 18.53 0.77
CA ARG A 582 -2.20 19.97 0.58
C ARG A 582 -3.27 20.63 -0.30
N GLY A 583 -4.32 19.89 -0.66
CA GLY A 583 -5.48 20.42 -1.37
C GLY A 583 -5.19 20.78 -2.83
N TRP A 584 -4.25 20.08 -3.49
CA TRP A 584 -4.11 20.20 -4.93
C TRP A 584 -5.31 19.49 -5.57
N VAL A 585 -6.17 20.26 -6.23
CA VAL A 585 -7.22 19.82 -7.16
C VAL A 585 -6.83 20.29 -8.54
#